data_AF-A0A9Q0VPG5-F1
#
_entry.id   AF-A0A9Q0VPG5-F1
#
_cell.length_a   1.000
_cell.length_b   1.000
_cell.length_c   1.000
_cell.angle_alpha   90.00
_cell.angle_beta   90.00
_cell.angle_gamma   90.00
#
_symmetry.space_group_name_H-M   'P 1'
#
loop_
_entity.id
_entity.type
_entity.pdbx_description
1 polymer ?
#
loop_
_entity_poly.entity_id
_entity_poly.type
_entity_poly.pdbx_seq_one_letter_code
_entity_poly.pdbx_strand_id
1 'polypeptide(L)'
;MPDGNDKQLEMVGADMVGTEGQLENMAGAESQLEISKQIQMETLKPLGLLLAWLQLLWTQKVHVTVRSHQKLVKGFLRSAYDMLAKNGEAHVTHKTAHPFDRWEIEKLAEDAGLCLIAKSEFLTWDYPGYCNKRGDGDERADSFPVGDCCTFKFRRSKG
;
A
#
# COMPACT_ATOMS: atom_id res chain seq x y z
N MET A 1 58.15 -5.57 7.70
CA MET A 1 57.15 -6.57 8.08
C MET A 1 55.83 -6.11 7.45
N PRO A 2 55.40 -6.78 6.36
CA PRO A 2 54.25 -6.44 5.52
C PRO A 2 52.95 -6.95 6.19
N ASP A 3 51.74 -6.63 5.74
CA ASP A 3 51.06 -7.10 4.51
C ASP A 3 49.62 -6.51 4.59
N GLY A 4 48.83 -6.21 3.55
CA GLY A 4 48.91 -6.53 2.15
C GLY A 4 47.57 -6.16 1.49
N ASN A 5 47.69 -5.38 0.42
CA ASN A 5 47.00 -5.53 -0.87
C ASN A 5 45.47 -5.46 -0.99
N ASP A 6 45.07 -4.42 -1.73
CA ASP A 6 44.05 -4.36 -2.79
C ASP A 6 43.45 -5.69 -3.26
N LYS A 7 42.12 -5.73 -3.43
CA LYS A 7 41.45 -6.17 -4.69
C LYS A 7 40.05 -5.54 -4.83
N GLN A 8 39.92 -4.67 -5.84
CA GLN A 8 38.70 -4.43 -6.60
C GLN A 8 38.33 -5.72 -7.35
N LEU A 9 37.05 -6.13 -7.39
CA LEU A 9 36.57 -7.17 -8.32
C LEU A 9 35.09 -6.96 -8.68
N GLU A 10 34.84 -7.18 -9.96
CA GLU A 10 33.75 -6.69 -10.79
C GLU A 10 32.40 -7.40 -10.62
N MET A 11 31.39 -6.73 -11.15
CA MET A 11 30.07 -7.20 -11.51
C MET A 11 30.11 -8.53 -12.29
N VAL A 12 29.29 -9.50 -11.88
CA VAL A 12 28.84 -10.59 -12.75
C VAL A 12 27.32 -10.53 -12.79
N GLY A 13 26.80 -10.31 -14.01
CA GLY A 13 25.38 -10.36 -14.28
C GLY A 13 24.82 -11.77 -14.10
N ALA A 14 23.58 -11.83 -13.62
CA ALA A 14 22.74 -12.98 -13.80
C ALA A 14 21.36 -12.48 -14.25
N ASP A 15 21.15 -12.53 -15.56
CA ASP A 15 19.85 -12.92 -16.09
C ASP A 15 19.48 -14.30 -15.51
N MET A 16 18.19 -14.62 -15.52
CA MET A 16 17.57 -15.94 -15.75
C MET A 16 16.26 -15.99 -14.94
N VAL A 17 15.14 -15.78 -15.63
CA VAL A 17 14.22 -16.86 -16.02
C VAL A 17 13.42 -17.37 -14.82
N GLY A 18 12.14 -16.97 -14.78
CA GLY A 18 11.15 -17.58 -13.91
C GLY A 18 11.09 -19.09 -14.18
N THR A 19 11.25 -19.88 -13.13
CA THR A 19 11.00 -21.32 -13.15
C THR A 19 9.98 -21.65 -12.07
N GLU A 20 9.11 -22.61 -12.37
CA GLU A 20 7.96 -23.06 -11.58
C GLU A 20 8.31 -23.60 -10.17
N GLY A 21 9.60 -23.61 -9.79
CA GLY A 21 10.09 -23.93 -8.45
C GLY A 21 9.94 -22.82 -7.39
N GLN A 22 9.38 -21.65 -7.73
CA GLN A 22 9.19 -20.55 -6.76
C GLN A 22 7.89 -20.66 -5.93
N LEU A 23 6.93 -21.48 -6.35
CA LEU A 23 5.63 -21.61 -5.66
C LEU A 23 5.68 -22.52 -4.42
N GLU A 24 6.50 -23.58 -4.44
CA GLU A 24 6.68 -24.48 -3.29
C GLU A 24 7.48 -23.83 -2.15
N ASN A 25 8.38 -22.90 -2.48
CA ASN A 25 9.22 -22.19 -1.51
C ASN A 25 8.44 -21.09 -0.76
N MET A 26 7.41 -20.52 -1.39
CA MET A 26 6.55 -19.49 -0.81
C MET A 26 5.56 -20.11 0.20
N ALA A 27 4.97 -21.27 -0.13
CA ALA A 27 4.14 -22.04 0.81
C ALA A 27 4.93 -22.51 2.04
N GLY A 28 6.19 -22.91 1.84
CA GLY A 28 7.12 -23.24 2.93
C GLY A 28 7.38 -22.06 3.86
N ALA A 29 7.65 -20.87 3.30
CA ALA A 29 7.90 -19.65 4.06
C ALA A 29 6.66 -19.14 4.83
N GLU A 30 5.47 -19.25 4.24
CA GLU A 30 4.21 -18.90 4.92
C GLU A 30 3.88 -19.88 6.05
N SER A 31 4.13 -21.18 5.86
CA SER A 31 3.97 -22.18 6.95
C SER A 31 4.93 -21.93 8.11
N GLN A 32 6.19 -21.57 7.82
CA GLN A 32 7.20 -21.24 8.82
C GLN A 32 6.86 -19.94 9.55
N LEU A 33 6.36 -18.94 8.83
CA LEU A 33 5.87 -17.69 9.41
C LEU A 33 4.68 -17.98 10.33
N GLU A 34 3.74 -18.83 9.93
CA GLU A 34 2.55 -19.16 10.72
C GLU A 34 2.89 -20.00 11.96
N ILE A 35 3.80 -20.96 11.84
CA ILE A 35 4.31 -21.75 12.96
C ILE A 35 5.12 -20.86 13.93
N SER A 36 5.93 -19.93 13.42
CA SER A 36 6.67 -18.98 14.26
C SER A 36 5.74 -18.02 15.02
N LYS A 37 4.64 -17.59 14.39
CA LYS A 37 3.57 -16.82 15.05
C LYS A 37 2.88 -17.65 16.14
N GLN A 38 2.57 -18.92 15.86
CA GLN A 38 1.93 -19.82 16.82
C GLN A 38 2.82 -20.05 18.06
N ILE A 39 4.11 -20.32 17.85
CA ILE A 39 5.10 -20.53 18.93
C ILE A 39 5.31 -19.24 19.74
N GLN A 40 5.35 -18.06 19.10
CA GLN A 40 5.38 -16.77 19.78
C GLN A 40 4.11 -16.51 20.62
N MET A 41 2.93 -16.87 20.11
CA MET A 41 1.67 -16.74 20.85
C MET A 41 1.61 -17.66 22.08
N GLU A 42 2.15 -18.88 21.98
CA GLU A 42 2.12 -19.86 23.08
C GLU A 42 3.14 -19.57 24.18
N THR A 43 4.26 -18.91 23.86
CA THR A 43 5.34 -18.57 24.82
C THR A 43 5.07 -17.28 25.62
N LEU A 44 4.10 -16.46 25.20
CA LEU A 44 3.79 -15.15 25.80
C LEU A 44 2.46 -15.09 26.56
N LYS A 45 1.96 -16.19 27.12
CA LYS A 45 0.63 -16.23 27.79
C LYS A 45 0.37 -15.13 28.86
N PRO A 46 1.32 -14.73 29.73
CA PRO A 46 1.12 -13.61 30.67
C PRO A 46 1.30 -12.22 30.03
N LEU A 47 2.05 -12.11 28.94
CA LEU A 47 2.26 -10.89 28.13
C LEU A 47 1.18 -10.73 27.04
N GLY A 48 0.35 -11.76 26.82
CA GLY A 48 -0.68 -11.82 25.80
C GLY A 48 -1.80 -10.80 26.02
N LEU A 49 -2.10 -10.44 27.27
CA LEU A 49 -3.06 -9.36 27.55
C LEU A 49 -2.54 -8.00 27.08
N LEU A 50 -1.27 -7.69 27.33
CA LEU A 50 -0.68 -6.42 26.91
C LEU A 50 -0.55 -6.35 25.38
N LEU A 51 -0.09 -7.43 24.74
CA LEU A 51 -0.01 -7.51 23.28
C LEU A 51 -1.40 -7.48 22.63
N ALA A 52 -2.41 -8.15 23.19
CA ALA A 52 -3.78 -8.08 22.72
C ALA A 52 -4.38 -6.68 22.89
N TRP A 53 -4.09 -6.00 24.01
CA TRP A 53 -4.48 -4.61 24.23
C TRP A 53 -3.81 -3.65 23.25
N LEU A 54 -2.50 -3.79 23.01
CA LEU A 54 -1.78 -2.99 22.02
C LEU A 54 -2.29 -3.26 20.60
N GLN A 55 -2.58 -4.51 20.26
CA GLN A 55 -3.18 -4.90 18.98
C GLN A 55 -4.59 -4.31 18.84
N LEU A 56 -5.40 -4.32 19.89
CA LEU A 56 -6.74 -3.74 19.89
C LEU A 56 -6.69 -2.22 19.74
N LEU A 57 -5.81 -1.54 20.48
CA LEU A 57 -5.59 -0.10 20.38
C LEU A 57 -5.08 0.29 18.98
N TRP A 58 -4.11 -0.45 18.45
CA TRP A 58 -3.61 -0.26 17.08
C TRP A 58 -4.74 -0.45 16.06
N THR A 59 -5.50 -1.54 16.19
CA THR A 59 -6.66 -1.84 15.32
C THR A 59 -7.71 -0.75 15.38
N GLN A 60 -8.06 -0.26 16.58
CA GLN A 60 -9.03 0.81 16.78
C GLN A 60 -8.53 2.13 16.18
N LYS A 61 -7.27 2.51 16.41
CA LYS A 61 -6.66 3.73 15.86
C LYS A 61 -6.58 3.68 14.34
N VAL A 62 -6.23 2.53 13.76
CA VAL A 62 -6.21 2.33 12.31
C VAL A 62 -7.62 2.36 11.73
N HIS A 63 -8.62 1.74 12.37
CA HIS A 63 -10.01 1.79 11.92
C HIS A 63 -10.59 3.21 11.89
N VAL A 64 -10.36 4.01 12.93
CA VAL A 64 -10.84 5.41 12.99
C VAL A 64 -10.20 6.25 11.88
N THR A 65 -8.89 6.04 11.65
CA THR A 65 -8.14 6.72 10.59
C THR A 65 -8.69 6.34 9.20
N VAL A 66 -8.85 5.04 8.91
CA VAL A 66 -9.41 4.56 7.63
C VAL A 66 -10.80 5.14 7.37
N ARG A 67 -11.71 5.10 8.36
CA ARG A 67 -13.07 5.65 8.19
C ARG A 67 -13.07 7.16 7.90
N SER A 68 -12.17 7.91 8.52
CA SER A 68 -12.05 9.35 8.30
C SER A 68 -11.59 9.65 6.87
N HIS A 69 -10.60 8.90 6.37
CA HIS A 69 -10.15 9.01 4.99
C HIS A 69 -11.21 8.56 3.98
N GLN A 70 -11.93 7.46 4.25
CA GLN A 70 -13.05 7.02 3.41
C GLN A 70 -14.13 8.10 3.31
N LYS A 71 -14.46 8.77 4.42
CA LYS A 71 -15.41 9.90 4.43
C LYS A 71 -14.92 11.07 3.57
N LEU A 72 -13.63 11.41 3.66
CA LEU A 72 -13.02 12.46 2.84
C LEU A 72 -13.09 12.12 1.34
N VAL A 73 -12.63 10.92 0.96
CA VAL A 73 -12.60 10.47 -0.44
C VAL A 73 -14.01 10.36 -1.01
N LYS A 74 -14.96 9.80 -0.25
CA LYS A 74 -16.37 9.74 -0.67
C LYS A 74 -16.98 11.14 -0.85
N GLY A 75 -16.61 12.11 -0.01
CA GLY A 75 -17.00 13.51 -0.17
C GLY A 75 -16.46 14.11 -1.47
N PHE A 76 -15.17 13.93 -1.73
CA PHE A 76 -14.54 14.33 -2.99
C PHE A 76 -15.24 13.71 -4.21
N LEU A 77 -15.51 12.40 -4.18
CA LEU A 77 -16.15 11.68 -5.29
C LEU A 77 -17.58 12.16 -5.55
N ARG A 78 -18.34 12.49 -4.50
CA ARG A 78 -19.67 13.11 -4.64
C ARG A 78 -19.59 14.48 -5.28
N SER A 79 -18.68 15.34 -4.81
CA SER A 79 -18.46 16.64 -5.44
C SER A 79 -18.01 16.50 -6.89
N ALA A 80 -17.17 15.52 -7.20
CA ALA A 80 -16.78 15.23 -8.57
C ALA A 80 -18.01 14.83 -9.41
N TYR A 81 -18.86 13.92 -8.94
CA TYR A 81 -20.08 13.52 -9.65
C TYR A 81 -20.93 14.72 -10.10
N ASP A 82 -21.09 15.72 -9.23
CA ASP A 82 -21.87 16.93 -9.51
C ASP A 82 -21.18 17.87 -10.52
N MET A 83 -19.84 17.91 -10.52
CA MET A 83 -19.04 18.81 -11.38
C MET A 83 -18.69 18.22 -12.75
N LEU A 84 -18.74 16.90 -12.91
CA LEU A 84 -18.32 16.24 -14.15
C LEU A 84 -19.26 16.56 -15.31
N ALA A 85 -18.69 17.16 -16.36
CA ALA A 85 -19.35 17.34 -17.65
C ALA A 85 -19.61 15.99 -18.35
N LYS A 86 -20.32 16.03 -19.48
CA LYS A 86 -20.51 14.84 -20.33
C LYS A 86 -19.13 14.29 -20.74
N ASN A 87 -18.86 13.03 -20.40
CA ASN A 87 -17.58 12.34 -20.56
C ASN A 87 -16.42 12.87 -19.72
N GLY A 88 -16.67 13.72 -18.71
CA GLY A 88 -15.65 14.09 -17.73
C GLY A 88 -15.21 12.89 -16.89
N GLU A 89 -13.97 12.95 -16.37
CA GLU A 89 -13.41 11.94 -15.50
C GLU A 89 -12.91 12.51 -14.17
N ALA A 90 -13.03 11.72 -13.10
CA ALA A 90 -12.38 11.97 -11.81
C ALA A 90 -11.27 10.94 -11.61
N HIS A 91 -10.06 11.39 -11.29
CA HIS A 91 -8.91 10.52 -11.09
C HIS A 91 -8.49 10.53 -9.63
N VAL A 92 -8.27 9.35 -9.06
CA VAL A 92 -7.78 9.17 -7.68
C VAL A 92 -6.57 8.27 -7.72
N THR A 93 -5.40 8.79 -7.32
CA THR A 93 -4.20 7.97 -7.13
C THR A 93 -4.11 7.52 -5.68
N HIS A 94 -4.01 6.21 -5.44
CA HIS A 94 -4.04 5.64 -4.10
C HIS A 94 -3.10 4.45 -3.95
N LYS A 95 -2.54 4.29 -2.75
CA LYS A 95 -1.75 3.11 -2.36
C LYS A 95 -2.65 1.87 -2.34
N THR A 96 -2.21 0.79 -2.96
CA THR A 96 -3.00 -0.44 -3.11
C THR A 96 -2.56 -1.58 -2.21
N ALA A 97 -1.43 -1.44 -1.51
CA ALA A 97 -0.97 -2.40 -0.52
C ALA A 97 -1.64 -2.18 0.85
N HIS A 98 -1.65 -3.22 1.69
CA HIS A 98 -2.09 -3.12 3.09
C HIS A 98 -1.25 -2.07 3.84
N PRO A 99 -1.85 -1.22 4.71
CA PRO A 99 -3.26 -1.19 5.13
C PRO A 99 -4.18 -0.27 4.30
N PHE A 100 -3.67 0.31 3.20
CA PHE A 100 -4.35 1.35 2.43
C PHE A 100 -5.43 0.80 1.51
N ASP A 101 -5.29 -0.45 1.07
CA ASP A 101 -6.32 -1.23 0.37
C ASP A 101 -7.70 -1.20 1.04
N ARG A 102 -7.75 -1.19 2.38
CA ARG A 102 -8.98 -1.10 3.19
C ARG A 102 -9.78 0.18 3.00
N TRP A 103 -9.26 1.16 2.26
CA TRP A 103 -10.04 2.34 1.91
C TRP A 103 -11.13 2.01 0.88
N GLU A 104 -11.00 0.92 0.11
CA GLU A 104 -12.02 0.45 -0.84
C GLU A 104 -12.45 1.53 -1.86
N ILE A 105 -11.48 2.19 -2.50
CA ILE A 105 -11.70 3.37 -3.37
C ILE A 105 -12.79 3.13 -4.44
N GLU A 106 -12.78 1.96 -5.08
CA GLU A 106 -13.76 1.61 -6.11
C GLU A 106 -15.20 1.58 -5.56
N LYS A 107 -15.40 1.00 -4.38
CA LYS A 107 -16.70 0.97 -3.69
C LYS A 107 -17.15 2.34 -3.24
N LEU A 108 -16.22 3.19 -2.77
CA LEU A 108 -16.55 4.58 -2.43
C LEU A 108 -17.03 5.37 -3.65
N ALA A 109 -16.48 5.08 -4.84
CA ALA A 109 -16.89 5.71 -6.09
C ALA A 109 -18.25 5.20 -6.56
N GLU A 110 -18.50 3.90 -6.48
CA GLU A 110 -19.81 3.30 -6.76
C GLU A 110 -20.91 3.91 -5.88
N ASP A 111 -20.67 3.99 -4.57
CA ASP A 111 -21.54 4.66 -3.58
C ASP A 111 -21.79 6.15 -3.88
N ALA A 112 -20.92 6.78 -4.67
CA ALA A 112 -21.02 8.16 -5.10
C ALA A 112 -21.66 8.32 -6.50
N GLY A 113 -22.13 7.23 -7.12
CA GLY A 113 -22.75 7.24 -8.45
C GLY A 113 -21.75 7.30 -9.61
N LEU A 114 -20.49 6.95 -9.35
CA LEU A 114 -19.43 6.86 -10.35
C LEU A 114 -19.11 5.40 -10.66
N CYS A 115 -18.61 5.13 -11.87
CA CYS A 115 -18.12 3.81 -12.26
C CYS A 115 -16.65 3.87 -12.68
N LEU A 116 -15.90 2.82 -12.34
CA LEU A 116 -14.51 2.66 -12.76
C LEU A 116 -14.45 2.45 -14.29
N ILE A 117 -13.58 3.20 -14.95
CA ILE A 117 -13.34 3.05 -16.40
C ILE A 117 -11.95 2.51 -16.71
N ALA A 118 -10.98 2.81 -15.84
CA ALA A 118 -9.62 2.33 -15.99
C ALA A 118 -8.89 2.38 -14.65
N LYS A 119 -7.92 1.48 -14.51
CA LYS A 119 -6.93 1.45 -13.44
C LYS A 119 -5.57 1.39 -14.10
N SER A 120 -4.67 2.27 -13.69
CA SER A 120 -3.31 2.33 -14.22
C SER A 120 -2.32 2.37 -13.05
N GLU A 121 -1.20 1.67 -13.17
CA GLU A 121 -0.15 1.77 -12.16
C GLU A 121 0.34 3.22 -12.05
N PHE A 122 0.61 3.65 -10.82
CA PHE A 122 1.26 4.92 -10.59
C PHE A 122 2.75 4.69 -10.44
N LEU A 123 3.51 5.29 -11.35
CA LEU A 123 4.95 5.18 -11.38
C LEU A 123 5.52 6.58 -11.15
N THR A 124 6.39 6.72 -10.14
CA THR A 124 6.94 8.03 -9.78
C THR A 124 7.74 8.67 -10.91
N TRP A 125 8.35 7.86 -11.78
CA TRP A 125 9.12 8.33 -12.94
C TRP A 125 8.26 8.97 -14.04
N ASP A 126 6.96 8.68 -14.10
CA ASP A 126 6.04 9.33 -15.04
C ASP A 126 5.77 10.80 -14.67
N TYR A 127 6.19 11.23 -13.48
CA TYR A 127 5.98 12.57 -12.94
C TYR A 127 7.31 13.22 -12.50
N PRO A 128 8.13 13.72 -13.45
CA PRO A 128 9.39 14.37 -13.12
C PRO A 128 9.21 15.51 -12.10
N GLY A 129 10.02 15.49 -11.04
CA GLY A 129 9.94 16.47 -9.95
C GLY A 129 8.92 16.14 -8.86
N TYR A 130 8.15 15.05 -8.99
CA TYR A 130 7.33 14.56 -7.89
C TYR A 130 8.21 13.97 -6.78
N CYS A 131 8.10 14.53 -5.58
CA CYS A 131 8.66 13.97 -4.36
C CYS A 131 7.56 13.92 -3.30
N ASN A 132 7.16 12.71 -2.89
CA ASN A 132 6.19 12.54 -1.83
C ASN A 132 6.76 13.02 -0.49
N LYS A 133 5.93 13.71 0.29
CA LYS A 133 6.26 14.25 1.60
C LYS A 133 5.30 13.69 2.64
N ARG A 134 5.75 13.62 3.90
CA ARG A 134 4.88 13.25 5.02
C ARG A 134 3.90 14.40 5.31
N GLY A 135 2.66 14.07 5.63
CA GLY A 135 1.64 15.08 5.92
C GLY A 135 1.87 15.82 7.25
N ASP A 136 2.55 15.18 8.19
CA ASP A 136 2.75 15.65 9.57
C ASP A 136 4.03 15.04 10.18
N GLY A 137 4.49 15.59 11.31
CA GLY A 137 5.67 15.15 12.07
C GLY A 137 6.97 15.88 11.72
N ASP A 138 8.02 15.61 12.50
CA ASP A 138 9.33 16.29 12.40
C ASP A 138 10.05 15.98 11.07
N GLU A 139 9.80 14.80 10.49
CA GLU A 139 10.33 14.35 9.19
C GLU A 139 9.49 14.81 7.98
N ARG A 140 8.79 15.94 8.09
CA ARG A 140 7.87 16.42 7.03
C ARG A 140 8.55 16.61 5.67
N ALA A 141 9.82 17.01 5.70
CA ALA A 141 10.62 17.24 4.50
C ALA A 141 11.09 15.93 3.84
N ASP A 142 11.05 14.82 4.58
CA ASP A 142 11.61 13.55 4.12
C ASP A 142 10.62 12.80 3.23
N SER A 143 11.19 12.17 2.20
CA SER A 143 10.48 11.24 1.34
C SER A 143 10.43 9.86 1.98
N PHE A 144 9.52 9.02 1.49
CA PHE A 144 9.36 7.63 1.94
C PHE A 144 9.01 6.74 0.74
N PRO A 145 9.22 5.41 0.82
CA PRO A 145 8.83 4.51 -0.25
C PRO A 145 7.32 4.64 -0.57
N VAL A 146 7.01 4.96 -1.83
CA VAL A 146 5.62 5.07 -2.29
C VAL A 146 4.94 3.69 -2.25
N GLY A 147 5.65 2.65 -2.67
CA GLY A 147 5.12 1.29 -2.77
C GLY A 147 4.03 1.17 -3.84
N ASP A 148 3.30 0.07 -3.83
CA ASP A 148 2.28 -0.21 -4.84
C ASP A 148 1.16 0.84 -4.80
N CYS A 149 0.97 1.51 -5.94
CA CYS A 149 -0.03 2.56 -6.11
C CYS A 149 -0.71 2.42 -7.47
N CYS A 150 -1.97 2.80 -7.54
CA CYS A 150 -2.72 2.88 -8.79
C CYS A 150 -3.48 4.20 -8.89
N THR A 151 -3.62 4.70 -10.11
CA THR A 151 -4.57 5.74 -10.46
C THR A 151 -5.86 5.09 -10.96
N PHE A 152 -6.95 5.33 -10.23
CA PHE A 152 -8.30 4.93 -10.58
C PHE A 152 -8.98 6.07 -11.33
N LYS A 153 -9.52 5.77 -12.51
CA LYS A 153 -10.26 6.74 -13.32
C LYS A 153 -11.73 6.39 -13.27
N PHE A 154 -12.55 7.37 -12.93
CA PHE A 154 -13.99 7.22 -12.74
C PHE A 154 -14.76 8.19 -13.64
N ARG A 155 -15.96 7.79 -14.03
CA ARG A 155 -16.94 8.67 -14.71
C ARG A 155 -18.31 8.52 -14.07
N ARG A 156 -19.25 9.40 -14.41
CA ARG A 156 -20.66 9.21 -14.04
C ARG A 156 -21.18 7.86 -14.56
N SER A 157 -21.79 7.07 -13.68
CA SER A 157 -22.53 5.89 -14.08
C SER A 157 -23.62 6.30 -15.08
N LYS A 158 -23.86 5.46 -16.10
CA LYS A 158 -25.01 5.68 -16.99
C LYS A 158 -26.26 5.50 -16.13
N GLY A 159 -27.02 6.58 -15.96
CA GLY A 159 -28.37 6.53 -15.37
C GLY A 159 -29.34 5.84 -16.30
#